data_AF-A0A937ASB0-F1
#
_entry.id   AF-A0A937ASB0-F1
#
_cell.length_a   1.000
_cell.length_b   1.000
_cell.length_c   1.000
_cell.angle_alpha   90.00
_cell.angle_beta   90.00
_cell.angle_gamma   90.00
#
_symmetry.space_group_name_H-M   'P 1'
#
loop_
_entity.id
_entity.type
_entity.pdbx_description
1 polymer ?
#
loop_
_entity_poly.entity_id
_entity_poly.type
_entity_poly.pdbx_seq_one_letter_code
_entity_poly.pdbx_strand_id
1 'polypeptide(L)'
;MHITARQAYDLRTIQPGAMLPAPWHAMSTADLKARAERDEAAERRAAAAAGRGGAAPGGAGTPPDPIDRALRRGPPSRPTTARLKTYFLRVFERCGSVAEAAARAGITPRTVQRWVATDPKFAARYAETKARRVELLEDLALQRASGRALEPRFYHGQQVATVERHNDRMLLRVLDRFDRAQEREVRAAAVAQAARDMEAEIEKRLARKSEERRQADERFRAYFEKQFEERVAREVEKRISEMSPSMRL
;
A
#
# COMPACT_ATOMS: atom_id res chain seq x y z
N MET A 1 13.68 40.38 -2.11
CA MET A 1 14.56 39.26 -2.52
C MET A 1 15.95 39.53 -1.97
N HIS A 2 16.48 38.69 -1.10
CA HIS A 2 17.84 38.83 -0.58
C HIS A 2 18.80 38.03 -1.48
N ILE A 3 19.75 38.71 -2.13
CA ILE A 3 20.81 38.07 -2.91
C ILE A 3 22.12 38.13 -2.14
N THR A 4 22.97 37.12 -2.33
CA THR A 4 24.31 37.04 -1.73
C THR A 4 25.31 37.94 -2.45
N ALA A 5 26.44 38.27 -1.80
CA ALA A 5 27.52 39.03 -2.42
C ALA A 5 28.05 38.37 -3.71
N ARG A 6 28.10 37.03 -3.74
CA ARG A 6 28.50 36.24 -4.91
C ARG A 6 27.52 36.42 -6.07
N GLN A 7 26.22 36.28 -5.80
CA GLN A 7 25.18 36.48 -6.80
C GLN A 7 25.15 37.93 -7.33
N ALA A 8 25.37 38.91 -6.46
CA ALA A 8 25.48 40.32 -6.85
C ALA A 8 26.69 40.59 -7.77
N TYR A 9 27.85 39.96 -7.49
CA TYR A 9 29.03 40.03 -8.36
C TYR A 9 28.78 39.38 -9.73
N ASP A 10 28.21 38.18 -9.76
CA ASP A 10 27.96 37.45 -11.01
C ASP A 10 26.93 38.21 -11.89
N LEU A 11 25.86 38.76 -11.30
CA LEU A 11 24.88 39.58 -12.02
C LEU A 11 25.50 40.84 -12.66
N ARG A 12 26.39 41.53 -11.95
CA ARG A 12 27.06 42.74 -12.47
C ARG A 12 28.10 42.43 -13.54
N THR A 13 28.66 41.22 -13.52
CA THR A 13 29.62 40.73 -14.53
C THR A 13 28.90 40.32 -15.82
N ILE A 14 27.73 39.69 -15.68
CA ILE A 14 26.92 39.22 -16.82
C ILE A 14 26.16 40.37 -17.49
N GLN A 15 25.68 41.34 -16.71
CA GLN A 15 24.93 42.51 -17.20
C GLN A 15 25.50 43.81 -16.62
N PRO A 16 26.48 44.45 -17.30
CA PRO A 16 27.08 45.71 -16.87
C PRO A 16 26.07 46.86 -17.05
N GLY A 17 25.17 47.02 -16.08
CA GLY A 17 24.07 47.98 -16.11
C GLY A 17 22.82 47.55 -15.32
N ALA A 18 22.76 46.28 -14.90
CA ALA A 18 21.67 45.80 -14.05
C ALA A 18 21.70 46.48 -12.67
N MET A 19 20.56 47.07 -12.27
CA MET A 19 20.41 47.72 -10.98
C MET A 19 20.33 46.65 -9.87
N LEU A 20 21.36 46.57 -9.05
CA LEU A 20 21.39 45.63 -7.92
C LEU A 20 20.49 46.13 -6.77
N PRO A 21 19.84 45.23 -6.02
CA PRO A 21 19.08 45.60 -4.83
C PRO A 21 19.99 46.17 -3.73
N ALA A 22 19.46 47.08 -2.90
CA ALA A 22 20.17 47.57 -1.72
C ALA A 22 20.46 46.39 -0.75
N PRO A 23 21.67 46.28 -0.16
CA PRO A 23 22.76 47.27 -0.03
C PRO A 23 23.82 47.26 -1.15
N TRP A 24 23.67 46.45 -2.19
CA TRP A 24 24.74 46.15 -3.16
C TRP A 24 24.92 47.21 -4.25
N HIS A 25 23.97 48.14 -4.38
CA HIS A 25 23.90 49.15 -5.42
C HIS A 25 25.15 50.06 -5.48
N ALA A 26 25.67 50.48 -4.32
CA ALA A 26 26.76 51.45 -4.23
C ALA A 26 28.17 50.83 -4.27
N MET A 27 28.29 49.50 -4.29
CA MET A 27 29.58 48.82 -4.25
C MET A 27 30.19 48.72 -5.65
N SER A 28 31.51 48.82 -5.81
CA SER A 28 32.14 48.52 -7.09
C SER A 28 32.16 47.01 -7.38
N THR A 29 32.45 46.61 -8.63
CA THR A 29 32.65 45.19 -8.98
C THR A 29 33.78 44.55 -8.18
N ALA A 30 34.85 45.31 -7.91
CA ALA A 30 35.97 44.87 -7.07
C ALA A 30 35.54 44.66 -5.62
N ASP A 31 34.71 45.55 -5.07
CA ASP A 31 34.21 45.43 -3.69
C ASP A 31 33.28 44.24 -3.51
N LEU A 32 32.41 43.98 -4.50
CA LEU A 32 31.51 42.81 -4.49
C LEU A 32 32.30 41.50 -4.53
N LYS A 33 33.34 41.42 -5.36
CA LYS A 33 34.23 40.27 -5.43
C LYS A 33 34.96 40.04 -4.10
N ALA A 34 35.59 41.08 -3.57
CA ALA A 34 36.32 41.01 -2.30
C ALA A 34 35.42 40.67 -1.11
N ARG A 35 34.13 41.02 -1.17
CA ARG A 35 33.15 40.63 -0.15
C ARG A 35 32.74 39.16 -0.29
N ALA A 36 32.46 38.70 -1.51
CA ALA A 36 32.14 37.30 -1.78
C ALA A 36 33.26 36.36 -1.33
N GLU A 37 34.52 36.71 -1.62
CA GLU A 37 35.69 35.92 -1.17
C GLU A 37 35.83 35.88 0.36
N ARG A 38 35.49 36.98 1.06
CA ARG A 38 35.47 37.02 2.53
C ARG A 38 34.37 36.16 3.11
N ASP A 39 33.18 36.20 2.54
CA ASP A 39 32.04 35.41 2.99
C ASP A 39 32.31 33.91 2.75
N GLU A 40 32.84 33.53 1.58
CA GLU A 40 33.27 32.15 1.30
C GLU A 40 34.40 31.68 2.23
N ALA A 41 35.38 32.55 2.54
CA ALA A 41 36.44 32.22 3.48
C ALA A 41 35.91 32.07 4.92
N ALA A 42 34.92 32.86 5.31
CA ALA A 42 34.24 32.75 6.60
C ALA A 42 33.43 31.46 6.69
N GLU A 43 32.70 31.08 5.64
CA GLU A 43 31.99 29.80 5.55
C GLU A 43 32.95 28.60 5.60
N ARG A 44 34.08 28.66 4.90
CA ARG A 44 35.12 27.62 4.97
C ARG A 44 35.72 27.52 6.37
N ARG A 45 35.94 28.64 7.06
CA ARG A 45 36.41 28.67 8.46
C ARG A 45 35.35 28.14 9.42
N ALA A 46 34.07 28.48 9.23
CA ALA A 46 32.95 27.98 10.01
C ALA A 46 32.76 26.47 9.81
N ALA A 47 32.85 25.97 8.58
CA ALA A 47 32.83 24.54 8.28
C ALA A 47 34.03 23.80 8.91
N ALA A 48 35.21 24.40 8.88
CA ALA A 48 36.41 23.84 9.52
C ALA A 48 36.39 23.93 11.07
N ALA A 49 35.60 24.84 11.65
CA ALA A 49 35.36 24.92 13.09
C ALA A 49 34.25 23.95 13.54
N ALA A 50 33.18 23.83 12.76
CA ALA A 50 32.12 22.84 12.98
C ALA A 50 32.64 21.40 12.87
N GLY A 51 33.67 21.16 12.04
CA GLY A 51 34.36 19.87 11.96
C GLY A 51 35.29 19.53 13.14
N ARG A 52 35.52 20.44 14.08
CA ARG A 52 36.45 20.25 15.23
C ARG A 52 35.75 20.07 16.59
N GLY A 53 34.43 19.98 16.61
CA GLY A 53 33.62 19.86 17.84
C GLY A 53 33.41 18.43 18.36
N GLY A 54 34.32 17.48 18.12
CA GLY A 54 34.15 16.09 18.56
C GLY A 54 35.46 15.39 18.91
N ALA A 55 35.52 14.92 20.16
CA ALA A 55 36.44 13.93 20.74
C ALA A 55 37.79 14.42 21.33
N ALA A 56 37.83 14.41 22.66
CA ALA A 56 39.03 14.31 23.48
C ALA A 56 39.83 13.03 23.18
N PRO A 57 41.16 13.00 23.39
CA PRO A 57 42.00 11.87 23.03
C PRO A 57 41.99 10.79 24.13
N GLY A 58 41.01 9.88 24.06
CA GLY A 58 41.13 8.54 24.61
C GLY A 58 41.46 7.59 23.47
N GLY A 59 42.57 6.85 23.57
CA GLY A 59 43.21 6.12 22.47
C GLY A 59 42.27 5.39 21.52
N ALA A 60 42.38 5.71 20.22
CA ALA A 60 41.79 4.94 19.15
C ALA A 60 42.87 4.78 18.08
N GLY A 61 43.31 3.53 17.87
CA GLY A 61 44.12 3.17 16.73
C GLY A 61 43.44 3.62 15.43
N THR A 62 44.25 3.83 14.39
CA THR A 62 43.81 4.08 13.03
C THR A 62 42.55 3.26 12.72
N PRO A 63 41.44 3.87 12.25
CA PRO A 63 40.26 3.12 11.86
C PRO A 63 40.71 2.02 10.90
N PRO A 64 40.39 0.73 11.16
CA PRO A 64 40.85 -0.34 10.29
C PRO A 64 40.36 -0.05 8.88
N ASP A 65 41.29 -0.19 7.93
CA ASP A 65 41.09 0.00 6.49
C ASP A 65 39.73 -0.62 6.09
N PRO A 66 38.86 0.07 5.33
CA PRO A 66 37.60 -0.51 4.85
C PRO A 66 37.78 -1.88 4.19
N ILE A 67 38.94 -2.14 3.57
CA ILE A 67 39.29 -3.45 3.02
C ILE A 67 39.52 -4.47 4.16
N ASP A 68 40.32 -4.14 5.16
CA ASP A 68 40.56 -4.98 6.35
C ASP A 68 39.25 -5.26 7.12
N ARG A 69 38.37 -4.27 7.23
CA ARG A 69 37.03 -4.42 7.82
C ARG A 69 36.15 -5.39 7.03
N ALA A 70 36.21 -5.36 5.70
CA ALA A 70 35.45 -6.27 4.84
C ALA A 70 36.00 -7.69 4.92
N LEU A 71 37.32 -7.86 4.96
CA LEU A 71 37.99 -9.16 5.10
C LEU A 71 37.66 -9.83 6.44
N ARG A 72 37.58 -9.06 7.54
CA ARG A 72 37.18 -9.56 8.87
C ARG A 72 35.71 -9.97 8.98
N ARG A 73 34.82 -9.43 8.14
CA ARG A 73 33.37 -9.73 8.18
C ARG A 73 33.01 -11.09 7.58
N GLY A 74 33.97 -11.82 7.01
CA GLY A 74 33.73 -13.09 6.33
C GLY A 74 32.94 -12.92 5.02
N PRO A 75 32.70 -14.01 4.27
CA PRO A 75 31.94 -13.96 3.03
C PRO A 75 30.56 -13.33 3.26
N PRO A 76 30.03 -12.53 2.31
CA PRO A 76 28.71 -11.92 2.48
C PRO A 76 27.67 -13.01 2.75
N SER A 77 27.05 -12.94 3.94
CA SER A 77 26.00 -13.88 4.32
C SER A 77 24.90 -13.88 3.27
N ARG A 78 24.44 -15.08 2.89
CA ARG A 78 23.35 -15.24 1.91
C ARG A 78 22.17 -14.36 2.34
N PRO A 79 21.61 -13.54 1.44
CA PRO A 79 20.54 -12.64 1.81
C PRO A 79 19.38 -13.43 2.40
N THR A 80 18.91 -13.00 3.56
CA THR A 80 17.77 -13.64 4.22
C THR A 80 16.52 -13.50 3.37
N THR A 81 15.61 -14.46 3.49
CA THR A 81 14.33 -14.47 2.74
C THR A 81 13.54 -13.17 2.94
N ALA A 82 13.57 -12.58 4.13
CA ALA A 82 12.93 -11.29 4.42
C ALA A 82 13.53 -10.12 3.62
N ARG A 83 14.87 -10.10 3.43
CA ARG A 83 15.56 -9.11 2.61
C ARG A 83 15.20 -9.27 1.13
N LEU A 84 15.17 -10.50 0.63
CA LEU A 84 14.78 -10.79 -0.75
C LEU A 84 13.33 -10.37 -1.03
N LYS A 85 12.40 -10.67 -0.12
CA LYS A 85 11.00 -10.21 -0.21
C LYS A 85 10.90 -8.69 -0.30
N THR A 86 11.61 -7.99 0.57
CA THR A 86 11.59 -6.51 0.62
C THR A 86 12.21 -5.91 -0.64
N TYR A 87 13.33 -6.46 -1.10
CA TYR A 87 14.00 -6.01 -2.31
C TYR A 87 13.13 -6.25 -3.55
N PHE A 88 12.53 -7.45 -3.66
CA PHE A 88 11.58 -7.77 -4.73
C PHE A 88 10.43 -6.77 -4.79
N LEU A 89 9.77 -6.49 -3.65
CA LEU A 89 8.63 -5.54 -3.62
C LEU A 89 9.05 -4.14 -4.09
N ARG A 90 10.21 -3.64 -3.63
CA ARG A 90 10.74 -2.33 -4.05
C ARG A 90 11.03 -2.27 -5.54
N VAL A 91 11.58 -3.33 -6.12
CA VAL A 91 11.85 -3.37 -7.56
C VAL A 91 10.55 -3.48 -8.34
N PHE A 92 9.63 -4.34 -7.89
CA PHE A 92 8.33 -4.56 -8.51
C PHE A 92 7.49 -3.28 -8.54
N GLU A 93 7.51 -2.47 -7.49
CA GLU A 93 6.87 -1.16 -7.43
C GLU A 93 7.33 -0.21 -8.56
N ARG A 94 8.59 -0.34 -9.00
CA ARG A 94 9.17 0.52 -10.04
C ARG A 94 8.93 -0.02 -11.45
N CYS A 95 9.11 -1.32 -11.68
CA CYS A 95 8.98 -1.90 -13.02
C CYS A 95 7.55 -2.35 -13.34
N GLY A 96 6.84 -2.93 -12.37
CA GLY A 96 5.53 -3.57 -12.55
C GLY A 96 5.57 -4.96 -13.20
N SER A 97 6.75 -5.49 -13.51
CA SER A 97 6.94 -6.82 -14.09
C SER A 97 7.48 -7.80 -13.06
N VAL A 98 6.76 -8.91 -12.84
CA VAL A 98 7.18 -9.97 -11.90
C VAL A 98 8.47 -10.63 -12.37
N ALA A 99 8.59 -10.91 -13.67
CA ALA A 99 9.78 -11.55 -14.23
C ALA A 99 11.02 -10.67 -14.06
N GLU A 100 10.90 -9.38 -14.36
CA GLU A 100 11.99 -8.41 -14.23
C GLU A 100 12.39 -8.20 -12.76
N ALA A 101 11.40 -8.04 -11.87
CA ALA A 101 11.66 -7.87 -10.44
C ALA A 101 12.30 -9.12 -9.81
N ALA A 102 11.86 -10.31 -10.21
CA ALA A 102 12.42 -11.57 -9.77
C ALA A 102 13.87 -11.74 -10.27
N ALA A 103 14.13 -11.42 -11.55
CA ALA A 103 15.47 -11.45 -12.12
C ALA A 103 16.44 -10.52 -11.38
N ARG A 104 16.03 -9.28 -11.09
CA ARG A 104 16.85 -8.32 -10.31
C ARG A 104 17.08 -8.77 -8.87
N ALA A 105 16.10 -9.44 -8.27
CA ALA A 105 16.20 -9.99 -6.92
C ALA A 105 16.97 -11.32 -6.85
N GLY A 106 17.39 -11.89 -7.99
CA GLY A 106 18.07 -13.18 -8.05
C GLY A 106 17.17 -14.36 -7.64
N ILE A 107 15.86 -14.26 -7.85
CA ILE A 107 14.88 -15.31 -7.51
C ILE A 107 14.07 -15.71 -8.75
N THR A 108 13.45 -16.88 -8.70
CA THR A 108 12.52 -17.32 -9.75
C THR A 108 11.11 -16.75 -9.50
N PRO A 109 10.31 -16.50 -10.54
CA PRO A 109 8.89 -16.12 -10.38
C PRO A 109 8.09 -17.15 -9.56
N ARG A 110 8.44 -18.43 -9.65
CA ARG A 110 7.83 -19.51 -8.86
C ARG A 110 8.06 -19.32 -7.36
N THR A 111 9.22 -18.82 -6.95
CA THR A 111 9.51 -18.47 -5.55
C THR A 111 8.58 -17.37 -5.04
N VAL A 112 8.29 -16.36 -5.87
CA VAL A 112 7.34 -15.28 -5.51
C VAL A 112 5.94 -15.85 -5.31
N GLN A 113 5.46 -16.71 -6.21
CA GLN A 113 4.16 -17.36 -6.07
C GLN A 113 4.06 -18.20 -4.80
N ARG A 114 5.13 -18.93 -4.45
CA ARG A 114 5.20 -19.65 -3.17
C ARG A 114 5.09 -18.69 -1.99
N TRP A 115 5.77 -17.54 -2.01
CA TRP A 115 5.65 -16.55 -0.93
C TRP A 115 4.25 -15.98 -0.81
N VAL A 116 3.56 -15.73 -1.93
CA VAL A 116 2.15 -15.30 -1.91
C VAL A 116 1.25 -16.36 -1.29
N ALA A 117 1.47 -17.65 -1.57
CA ALA A 117 0.66 -18.72 -1.00
C ALA A 117 0.95 -19.00 0.49
N THR A 118 2.21 -18.84 0.92
CA THR A 118 2.68 -19.27 2.27
C THR A 118 2.76 -18.14 3.29
N ASP A 119 2.87 -16.88 2.87
CA ASP A 119 3.04 -15.73 3.75
C ASP A 119 1.96 -14.68 3.49
N PRO A 120 0.88 -14.66 4.31
CA PRO A 120 -0.21 -13.71 4.16
C PRO A 120 0.23 -12.24 4.23
N LYS A 121 1.25 -11.92 5.04
CA LYS A 121 1.76 -10.53 5.15
C LYS A 121 2.46 -10.11 3.86
N PHE A 122 3.24 -11.00 3.26
CA PHE A 122 3.84 -10.74 1.96
C PHE A 122 2.78 -10.64 0.86
N ALA A 123 1.78 -11.52 0.85
CA ALA A 123 0.68 -11.49 -0.10
C ALA A 123 -0.08 -10.16 -0.07
N ALA A 124 -0.41 -9.66 1.12
CA ALA A 124 -1.06 -8.36 1.30
C ALA A 124 -0.23 -7.22 0.73
N ARG A 125 1.06 -7.13 1.09
CA ARG A 125 1.96 -6.08 0.58
C ARG A 125 2.18 -6.16 -0.93
N TYR A 126 2.23 -7.38 -1.47
CA TYR A 126 2.36 -7.60 -2.90
C TYR A 126 1.10 -7.14 -3.64
N ALA A 127 -0.09 -7.47 -3.14
CA ALA A 127 -1.36 -7.01 -3.70
C ALA A 127 -1.47 -5.48 -3.66
N GLU A 128 -1.12 -4.86 -2.54
CA GLU A 128 -1.12 -3.41 -2.37
C GLU A 128 -0.15 -2.72 -3.34
N THR A 129 1.07 -3.23 -3.47
CA THR A 129 2.08 -2.68 -4.41
C THR A 129 1.61 -2.84 -5.86
N LYS A 130 0.98 -3.96 -6.18
CA LYS A 130 0.39 -4.20 -7.50
C LYS A 130 -0.72 -3.19 -7.79
N ALA A 131 -1.61 -2.94 -6.84
CA ALA A 131 -2.68 -1.96 -6.98
C ALA A 131 -2.12 -0.55 -7.22
N ARG A 132 -1.19 -0.09 -6.37
CA ARG A 132 -0.52 1.22 -6.53
C ARG A 132 0.18 1.37 -7.88
N ARG A 133 0.81 0.30 -8.37
CA ARG A 133 1.46 0.33 -9.70
C ARG A 133 0.44 0.42 -10.83
N VAL A 134 -0.67 -0.28 -10.70
CA VAL A 134 -1.75 -0.26 -11.68
C VAL A 134 -2.36 1.14 -11.79
N GLU A 135 -2.60 1.80 -10.64
CA GLU A 135 -3.09 3.19 -10.56
C GLU A 135 -2.12 4.16 -11.25
N LEU A 136 -0.82 4.09 -10.95
CA LEU A 136 0.18 4.93 -11.62
C LEU A 136 0.21 4.70 -13.14
N LEU A 137 0.03 3.46 -13.61
CA LEU A 137 -0.04 3.17 -15.04
C LEU A 137 -1.32 3.72 -15.67
N GLU A 138 -2.42 3.83 -14.93
CA GLU A 138 -3.65 4.50 -15.39
C GLU A 138 -3.43 5.99 -15.56
N ASP A 139 -2.83 6.65 -14.58
CA ASP A 139 -2.55 8.09 -14.65
C ASP A 139 -1.65 8.41 -15.84
N LEU A 140 -0.56 7.65 -16.02
CA LEU A 140 0.31 7.81 -17.18
C LEU A 140 -0.41 7.50 -18.50
N ALA A 141 -1.32 6.52 -18.50
CA ALA A 141 -2.09 6.19 -19.68
C ALA A 141 -3.09 7.29 -20.04
N LEU A 142 -3.76 7.87 -19.05
CA LEU A 142 -4.66 9.01 -19.20
C LEU A 142 -3.91 10.25 -19.68
N GLN A 143 -2.78 10.58 -19.05
CA GLN A 143 -1.94 11.70 -19.50
C GLN A 143 -1.50 11.54 -20.95
N ARG A 144 -1.12 10.32 -21.35
CA ARG A 144 -0.69 10.04 -22.72
C ARG A 144 -1.84 9.99 -23.73
N ALA A 145 -3.01 9.52 -23.31
CA ALA A 145 -4.21 9.52 -24.14
C ALA A 145 -4.70 10.95 -24.40
N SER A 146 -4.69 11.80 -23.37
CA SER A 146 -5.07 13.21 -23.44
C SER A 146 -4.01 14.10 -24.08
N GLY A 147 -2.76 13.62 -24.12
CA GLY A 147 -1.64 14.31 -24.74
C GLY A 147 -1.86 14.56 -26.22
N ARG A 148 -1.53 15.77 -26.67
CA ARG A 148 -1.61 16.16 -28.08
C ARG A 148 -0.22 16.04 -28.70
N ALA A 149 -0.10 15.27 -29.77
CA ALA A 149 1.10 15.25 -30.59
C ALA A 149 0.92 16.25 -31.74
N LEU A 150 1.85 17.20 -31.87
CA LEU A 150 1.89 18.10 -33.02
C LEU A 150 2.57 17.40 -34.18
N GLU A 151 1.81 17.12 -35.23
CA GLU A 151 2.31 16.48 -36.44
C GLU A 151 2.47 17.52 -37.55
N PRO A 152 3.71 17.84 -37.98
CA PRO A 152 3.92 18.78 -39.08
C PRO A 152 3.42 18.16 -40.40
N ARG A 153 2.64 18.92 -41.16
CA ARG A 153 2.14 18.55 -42.48
C ARG A 153 2.93 19.28 -43.55
N PHE A 154 3.51 18.49 -44.45
CA PHE A 154 4.30 19.00 -45.57
C PHE A 154 3.53 18.86 -46.87
N TYR A 155 3.63 19.88 -47.71
CA TYR A 155 3.14 19.86 -49.09
C TYR A 155 4.25 20.42 -49.98
N HIS A 156 4.63 19.69 -51.03
CA HIS A 156 5.80 19.98 -51.88
C HIS A 156 7.10 20.30 -51.11
N GLY A 157 7.36 19.58 -50.01
CA GLY A 157 8.58 19.74 -49.22
C GLY A 157 8.61 20.98 -48.31
N GLN A 158 7.58 21.83 -48.33
CA GLN A 158 7.42 22.93 -47.39
C GLN A 158 6.43 22.55 -46.29
N GLN A 159 6.73 22.91 -45.05
CA GLN A 159 5.79 22.73 -43.95
C GLN A 159 4.64 23.74 -44.12
N VAL A 160 3.43 23.24 -44.35
CA VAL A 160 2.25 24.07 -44.64
C VAL A 160 1.35 24.21 -43.42
N ALA A 161 1.33 23.21 -42.54
CA ALA A 161 0.52 23.24 -41.33
C ALA A 161 1.12 22.38 -40.22
N THR A 162 0.59 22.55 -39.01
CA THR A 162 0.81 21.65 -37.89
C THR A 162 -0.56 21.18 -37.42
N VAL A 163 -0.78 19.87 -37.42
CA VAL A 163 -2.06 19.28 -37.01
C VAL A 163 -1.90 18.66 -35.63
N GLU A 164 -2.85 18.92 -34.73
CA GLU A 164 -2.92 18.23 -33.44
C GLU A 164 -3.47 16.82 -33.66
N ARG A 165 -2.75 15.82 -33.16
CA ARG A 165 -3.17 14.42 -33.20
C ARG A 165 -3.29 13.87 -31.79
N HIS A 166 -4.46 13.35 -31.48
CA HIS A 166 -4.75 12.65 -30.23
C HIS A 166 -4.55 11.14 -30.40
N ASN A 167 -4.29 10.45 -29.29
CA ASN A 167 -4.14 9.00 -29.31
C ASN A 167 -5.47 8.33 -28.96
N ASP A 168 -6.43 8.41 -29.89
CA ASP A 168 -7.80 7.91 -29.69
C ASP A 168 -7.83 6.41 -29.38
N ARG A 169 -6.89 5.65 -29.95
CA ARG A 169 -6.77 4.21 -29.66
C ARG A 169 -6.41 3.96 -28.19
N MET A 170 -5.59 4.83 -27.60
CA MET A 170 -5.24 4.74 -26.19
C MET A 170 -6.39 5.22 -25.31
N LEU A 171 -7.08 6.30 -25.71
CA LEU A 171 -8.27 6.80 -25.02
C LEU A 171 -9.37 5.73 -24.95
N LEU A 172 -9.71 5.10 -26.07
CA LEU A 172 -10.71 4.03 -26.12
C LEU A 172 -10.35 2.83 -25.22
N ARG A 173 -9.06 2.47 -25.13
CA ARG A 173 -8.62 1.38 -24.25
C ARG A 173 -8.71 1.73 -22.76
N VAL A 174 -8.48 2.99 -22.41
CA VAL A 174 -8.63 3.47 -21.04
C VAL A 174 -10.12 3.46 -20.65
N LEU A 175 -11.00 3.91 -21.55
CA LEU A 175 -12.45 3.87 -21.34
C LEU A 175 -12.98 2.44 -21.19
N ASP A 176 -12.66 1.52 -22.11
CA ASP A 176 -13.06 0.09 -22.02
C ASP A 176 -12.59 -0.55 -20.70
N ARG A 177 -11.43 -0.14 -20.17
CA ARG A 177 -10.97 -0.62 -18.87
C ARG A 177 -11.86 -0.11 -17.72
N PHE A 178 -12.23 1.16 -17.72
CA PHE A 178 -13.11 1.73 -16.69
C PHE A 178 -14.50 1.09 -16.72
N ASP A 179 -15.06 0.87 -17.91
CA ASP A 179 -16.35 0.18 -18.07
C ASP A 179 -16.29 -1.23 -17.47
N ARG A 180 -15.22 -1.98 -17.78
CA ARG A 180 -15.01 -3.32 -17.19
C ARG A 180 -14.81 -3.28 -15.67
N ALA A 181 -14.23 -2.21 -15.12
CA ALA A 181 -14.07 -2.05 -13.68
C ALA A 181 -15.44 -1.85 -13.02
N GLN A 182 -16.27 -0.96 -13.59
CA GLN A 182 -17.64 -0.74 -13.12
C GLN A 182 -18.48 -2.02 -13.23
N GLU A 183 -18.40 -2.76 -14.33
CA GLU A 183 -19.09 -4.04 -14.47
C GLU A 183 -18.69 -5.04 -13.38
N ARG A 184 -17.40 -5.10 -13.03
CA ARG A 184 -16.91 -5.97 -11.95
C ARG A 184 -17.45 -5.55 -10.60
N GLU A 185 -17.52 -4.26 -10.32
CA GLU A 185 -18.09 -3.72 -9.08
C GLU A 185 -19.58 -4.05 -8.98
N VAL A 186 -20.34 -3.82 -10.05
CA VAL A 186 -21.77 -4.17 -10.12
C VAL A 186 -21.96 -5.68 -9.92
N ARG A 187 -21.16 -6.52 -10.58
CA ARG A 187 -21.20 -7.98 -10.39
C ARG A 187 -20.83 -8.39 -8.97
N ALA A 188 -19.80 -7.79 -8.38
CA ALA A 188 -19.39 -8.07 -7.01
C ALA A 188 -20.48 -7.68 -6.01
N ALA A 189 -21.13 -6.53 -6.21
CA ALA A 189 -22.27 -6.09 -5.41
C ALA A 189 -23.46 -7.07 -5.55
N ALA A 190 -23.76 -7.54 -6.76
CA ALA A 190 -24.81 -8.53 -6.99
C ALA A 190 -24.50 -9.86 -6.28
N VAL A 191 -23.26 -10.33 -6.34
CA VAL A 191 -22.82 -11.55 -5.63
C VAL A 191 -22.92 -11.37 -4.11
N ALA A 192 -22.51 -10.21 -3.59
CA ALA A 192 -22.63 -9.90 -2.17
C ALA A 192 -24.09 -9.85 -1.71
N GLN A 193 -24.98 -9.29 -2.54
CA GLN A 193 -26.41 -9.27 -2.24
C GLN A 193 -27.00 -10.69 -2.23
N ALA A 194 -26.68 -11.50 -3.23
CA ALA A 194 -27.11 -12.90 -3.27
C ALA A 194 -26.60 -13.70 -2.06
N ALA A 195 -25.38 -13.44 -1.59
CA ALA A 195 -24.85 -14.08 -0.36
C ALA A 195 -25.68 -13.70 0.87
N ARG A 196 -26.05 -12.42 1.04
CA ARG A 196 -26.89 -11.96 2.15
C ARG A 196 -28.29 -12.57 2.10
N ASP A 197 -28.87 -12.66 0.91
CA ASP A 197 -30.20 -13.25 0.73
C ASP A 197 -30.18 -14.75 1.10
N MET A 198 -29.13 -15.47 0.71
CA MET A 198 -28.90 -16.87 1.09
C MET A 198 -28.68 -17.04 2.60
N GLU A 199 -27.88 -16.18 3.22
CA GLU A 199 -27.66 -16.18 4.67
C GLU A 199 -28.98 -15.97 5.43
N ALA A 200 -29.80 -15.02 4.98
CA ALA A 200 -31.12 -14.77 5.57
C ALA A 200 -32.08 -15.97 5.40
N GLU A 201 -32.02 -16.67 4.27
CA GLU A 201 -32.81 -17.90 4.06
C GLU A 201 -32.36 -19.03 4.98
N ILE A 202 -31.04 -19.22 5.13
CA ILE A 202 -30.47 -20.19 6.07
C ILE A 202 -30.93 -19.87 7.49
N GLU A 203 -30.88 -18.61 7.91
CA GLU A 203 -31.33 -18.18 9.23
C GLU A 203 -32.82 -18.47 9.46
N LYS A 204 -33.69 -18.13 8.50
CA LYS A 204 -35.13 -18.46 8.56
C LYS A 204 -35.36 -19.96 8.69
N ARG A 205 -34.60 -20.78 7.95
CA ARG A 205 -34.70 -22.24 8.01
C ARG A 205 -34.24 -22.79 9.35
N LEU A 206 -33.17 -22.24 9.91
CA LEU A 206 -32.68 -22.59 11.25
C LEU A 206 -33.68 -22.20 12.33
N ALA A 207 -34.30 -21.02 12.23
CA ALA A 207 -35.32 -20.55 13.15
C ALA A 207 -36.53 -21.49 13.15
N ARG A 208 -37.08 -21.80 11.97
CA ARG A 208 -38.19 -22.77 11.83
C ARG A 208 -37.86 -24.12 12.44
N LYS A 209 -36.67 -24.67 12.14
CA LYS A 209 -36.23 -25.95 12.68
C LYS A 209 -36.01 -25.92 14.20
N SER A 210 -35.59 -24.78 14.73
CA SER A 210 -35.43 -24.59 16.18
C SER A 210 -36.80 -24.57 16.89
N GLU A 211 -37.81 -24.00 16.24
CA GLU A 211 -39.17 -23.90 16.77
C GLU A 211 -39.91 -25.23 16.67
N GLU A 212 -39.74 -25.97 15.56
CA GLU A 212 -40.20 -27.36 15.42
C GLU A 212 -39.61 -28.25 16.53
N ARG A 213 -38.32 -28.08 16.86
CA ARG A 213 -37.68 -28.79 17.98
C ARG A 213 -38.28 -28.41 19.32
N ARG A 214 -38.47 -27.12 19.60
CA ARG A 214 -39.12 -26.65 20.84
C ARG A 214 -40.53 -27.23 20.99
N GLN A 215 -41.32 -27.18 19.94
CA GLN A 215 -42.68 -27.74 19.95
C GLN A 215 -42.67 -29.26 20.14
N ALA A 216 -41.71 -29.97 19.56
CA ALA A 216 -41.55 -31.41 19.77
C ALA A 216 -41.19 -31.72 21.23
N ASP A 217 -40.26 -30.96 21.82
CA ASP A 217 -39.87 -31.10 23.22
C ASP A 217 -41.04 -30.80 24.17
N GLU A 218 -41.83 -29.76 23.89
CA GLU A 218 -43.03 -29.42 24.64
C GLU A 218 -44.10 -30.51 24.54
N ARG A 219 -44.37 -31.01 23.33
CA ARG A 219 -45.30 -32.13 23.11
C ARG A 219 -44.84 -33.39 23.85
N PHE A 220 -43.54 -33.67 23.81
CA PHE A 220 -42.95 -34.81 24.52
C PHE A 220 -43.13 -34.64 26.03
N ARG A 221 -42.81 -33.46 26.60
CA ARG A 221 -43.03 -33.17 28.02
C ARG A 221 -44.50 -33.35 28.42
N ALA A 222 -45.43 -32.75 27.68
CA ALA A 222 -46.86 -32.86 27.96
C ALA A 222 -47.36 -34.32 27.89
N TYR A 223 -46.85 -35.10 26.93
CA TYR A 223 -47.14 -36.54 26.84
C TYR A 223 -46.65 -37.29 28.08
N PHE A 224 -45.41 -37.03 28.53
CA PHE A 224 -44.84 -37.67 29.71
C PHE A 224 -45.56 -37.27 31.00
N GLU A 225 -45.93 -36.00 31.16
CA GLU A 225 -46.73 -35.51 32.28
C GLU A 225 -48.07 -36.25 32.35
N LYS A 226 -48.80 -36.32 31.22
CA LYS A 226 -50.06 -37.06 31.16
C LYS A 226 -49.89 -38.55 31.50
N GLN A 227 -48.86 -39.21 30.97
CA GLN A 227 -48.59 -40.61 31.29
C GLN A 227 -48.20 -40.82 32.75
N PHE A 228 -47.48 -39.85 33.34
CA PHE A 228 -47.13 -39.87 34.75
C PHE A 228 -48.38 -39.70 35.63
N GLU A 229 -49.25 -38.73 35.32
CA GLU A 229 -50.53 -38.53 36.00
C GLU A 229 -51.41 -39.79 35.93
N GLU A 230 -51.56 -40.39 34.74
CA GLU A 230 -52.30 -41.65 34.55
C GLU A 230 -51.70 -42.81 35.35
N ARG A 231 -50.37 -42.83 35.52
CA ARG A 231 -49.67 -43.85 36.31
C ARG A 231 -49.84 -43.61 37.81
N VAL A 232 -49.76 -42.37 38.26
CA VAL A 232 -49.99 -41.97 39.65
C VAL A 232 -51.45 -42.25 40.05
N ALA A 233 -52.41 -41.90 39.20
CA ALA A 233 -53.84 -42.18 39.43
C ALA A 233 -54.10 -43.68 39.60
N ARG A 234 -53.54 -44.52 38.73
CA ARG A 234 -53.62 -45.98 38.84
C ARG A 234 -52.99 -46.51 40.12
N GLU A 235 -51.83 -45.97 40.52
CA GLU A 235 -51.14 -46.40 41.74
C GLU A 235 -51.92 -45.98 43.01
N VAL A 236 -52.51 -44.78 43.01
CA VAL A 236 -53.38 -44.29 44.08
C VAL A 236 -54.63 -45.16 44.19
N GLU A 237 -55.30 -45.45 43.07
CA GLU A 237 -56.48 -46.32 43.03
C GLU A 237 -56.17 -47.73 43.53
N LYS A 238 -55.03 -48.29 43.11
CA LYS A 238 -54.52 -49.57 43.61
C LYS A 238 -54.28 -49.54 45.12
N ARG A 239 -53.64 -48.49 45.67
CA ARG A 239 -53.43 -48.33 47.12
C ARG A 239 -54.74 -48.16 47.89
N ILE A 240 -55.73 -47.45 47.35
CA ILE A 240 -57.07 -47.30 47.95
C ILE A 240 -57.81 -48.64 47.95
N SER A 241 -57.65 -49.46 46.91
CA SER A 241 -58.16 -50.83 46.80
C SER A 241 -57.50 -51.79 47.79
N GLU A 242 -56.18 -51.67 48.00
CA GLU A 242 -55.39 -52.51 48.92
C GLU A 242 -55.52 -52.07 50.39
N MET A 243 -56.01 -50.85 50.66
CA MET A 243 -56.37 -50.41 52.02
C MET A 243 -57.64 -51.11 52.51
N SER A 244 -57.49 -51.87 53.59
CA SER A 244 -58.53 -52.70 54.22
C SER A 244 -59.76 -51.89 54.70
N PRO A 245 -60.98 -52.45 54.71
CA PRO A 245 -62.24 -51.71 54.92
C PRO A 245 -62.41 -50.98 56.26
N SER A 246 -61.50 -51.15 57.23
CA SER A 246 -61.62 -50.57 58.57
C SER A 246 -61.18 -49.09 58.68
N MET A 247 -60.81 -48.44 57.58
CA MET A 247 -60.44 -47.01 57.51
C MET A 247 -61.36 -46.19 56.59
N ARG A 248 -62.56 -46.68 56.26
CA ARG A 248 -63.58 -45.91 55.52
C ARG A 248 -64.64 -45.37 56.49
N LEU A 249 -64.33 -44.27 57.17
CA LEU A 249 -65.29 -43.34 57.77
C LEU A 249 -64.77 -41.91 57.57
#